data_AF-A0A3D8R214-F1
#
_entry.id   AF-A0A3D8R214-F1
#
_cell.length_a   1.000
_cell.length_b   1.000
_cell.length_c   1.000
_cell.angle_alpha   90.00
_cell.angle_beta   90.00
_cell.angle_gamma   90.00
#
_symmetry.space_group_name_H-M   'P 1'
#
loop_
_entity.id
_entity.type
_entity.pdbx_description
1 polymer ?
#
loop_
_entity_poly.entity_id
_entity_poly.type
_entity_poly.pdbx_seq_one_letter_code
_entity_poly.pdbx_strand_id
1 'polypeptide(L)'
;MATFVATPLFGGAMIVDLPETFTDVSRIRQIPDHQEVFLDKDGYTSIMFDITERVGTAGSGAAIDGAAMTTHLEDIVDSEFDTVKVWSTSNTQFSKLP
;
A
#
# COMPACT_ATOMS: atom_id res chain seq x y z
N MET A 1 13.86 3.12 -18.62
CA MET A 1 13.17 3.89 -17.55
C MET A 1 11.73 3.41 -17.53
N ALA A 2 11.14 3.24 -16.36
CA ALA A 2 9.72 2.95 -16.27
C ALA A 2 8.95 4.20 -16.73
N THR A 3 8.03 4.03 -17.68
CA THR A 3 7.03 5.04 -18.01
C THR A 3 5.86 4.86 -17.05
N PHE A 4 5.28 5.96 -16.59
CA PHE A 4 4.17 5.96 -15.65
C PHE A 4 2.92 6.54 -16.30
N VAL A 5 1.76 6.00 -15.93
CA VAL A 5 0.44 6.44 -16.39
C VAL A 5 -0.44 6.74 -15.20
N ALA A 6 -1.14 7.87 -15.28
CA ALA A 6 -2.15 8.28 -14.32
C ALA A 6 -3.32 7.28 -14.35
N THR A 7 -3.46 6.53 -13.27
CA THR A 7 -4.42 5.46 -13.10
C THR A 7 -5.49 5.90 -12.09
N PRO A 8 -6.78 5.95 -12.49
CA PRO A 8 -7.86 6.26 -11.56
C PRO A 8 -8.11 5.07 -10.62
N LEU A 9 -8.25 5.35 -9.33
CA LEU A 9 -8.64 4.39 -8.31
C LEU A 9 -10.03 4.73 -7.75
N PHE A 10 -10.75 3.71 -7.32
CA PHE A 10 -12.06 3.75 -6.65
C PHE A 10 -13.09 4.57 -7.44
N GLY A 11 -13.30 4.20 -8.70
CA GLY A 11 -14.20 4.91 -9.61
C GLY A 11 -13.70 6.31 -10.00
N GLY A 12 -12.41 6.59 -9.82
CA GLY A 12 -11.79 7.88 -10.14
C GLY A 12 -11.82 8.91 -9.01
N ALA A 13 -12.14 8.49 -7.78
CA ALA A 13 -12.05 9.34 -6.60
C ALA A 13 -10.59 9.70 -6.23
N MET A 14 -9.65 8.82 -6.58
CA MET A 14 -8.21 9.04 -6.41
C MET A 14 -7.47 8.74 -7.71
N ILE A 15 -6.28 9.32 -7.87
CA ILE A 15 -5.41 9.12 -9.04
C ILE A 15 -4.00 8.83 -8.53
N VAL A 16 -3.36 7.81 -9.10
CA VAL A 16 -1.98 7.43 -8.81
C VAL A 16 -1.21 7.23 -10.10
N ASP A 17 0.09 7.54 -10.10
CA ASP A 17 0.97 7.21 -11.21
C ASP A 17 1.54 5.79 -11.03
N LEU A 18 1.15 4.87 -11.90
CA LEU A 18 1.64 3.48 -11.91
C LEU A 18 2.45 3.20 -13.17
N PRO A 19 3.45 2.28 -13.10
CA PRO A 19 4.14 1.86 -14.31
C PRO A 19 3.18 1.24 -15.32
N GLU A 20 3.36 1.53 -16.62
CA GLU A 20 2.45 1.06 -17.69
C GLU A 20 2.31 -0.46 -17.79
N THR A 21 3.28 -1.18 -17.25
CA THR A 21 3.30 -2.65 -17.26
C THR A 21 2.26 -3.24 -16.31
N PHE A 22 1.77 -2.50 -15.32
CA PHE A 22 0.78 -2.98 -14.35
C PHE A 22 -0.62 -3.14 -14.97
N THR A 23 -1.36 -4.14 -14.49
CA THR A 23 -2.73 -4.46 -14.94
C THR A 23 -3.62 -4.68 -13.74
N ASP A 24 -4.81 -4.10 -13.79
CA ASP A 24 -5.85 -4.29 -12.80
C ASP A 24 -6.37 -5.74 -12.77
N VAL A 25 -6.31 -6.35 -11.59
CA VAL A 25 -6.74 -7.72 -11.29
C VAL A 25 -8.25 -7.86 -11.18
N SER A 26 -9.00 -6.77 -10.94
CA SER A 26 -10.47 -6.79 -10.84
C SER A 26 -11.15 -7.35 -12.10
N ARG A 27 -10.47 -7.26 -13.25
CA ARG A 27 -10.93 -7.76 -14.55
C ARG A 27 -10.94 -9.30 -14.64
N ILE A 28 -10.15 -9.98 -13.82
CA ILE A 28 -10.00 -11.44 -13.86
C ILE A 28 -10.63 -12.14 -12.67
N ARG A 29 -10.76 -11.45 -11.52
CA ARG A 29 -11.45 -11.96 -10.33
C ARG A 29 -12.06 -10.81 -9.54
N GLN A 30 -13.11 -11.11 -8.78
CA GLN A 30 -13.63 -10.16 -7.80
C GLN A 30 -12.62 -9.96 -6.66
N ILE A 31 -12.51 -8.70 -6.23
CA ILE A 31 -11.74 -8.23 -5.07
C ILE A 31 -12.70 -7.40 -4.20
N PRO A 32 -12.42 -7.24 -2.89
CA PRO A 32 -13.24 -6.39 -2.03
C PRO A 32 -13.34 -4.95 -2.56
N ASP A 33 -14.48 -4.29 -2.37
CA ASP A 33 -14.75 -2.96 -2.95
C ASP A 33 -13.80 -1.85 -2.46
N HIS A 34 -13.22 -2.03 -1.27
CA HIS A 34 -12.26 -1.11 -0.67
C HIS A 34 -10.81 -1.41 -1.06
N GLN A 35 -10.60 -2.39 -1.95
CA GLN A 35 -9.29 -2.80 -2.44
C GLN A 35 -9.18 -2.70 -3.95
N GLU A 36 -8.01 -2.28 -4.42
CA GLU A 36 -7.60 -2.37 -5.82
C GLU A 36 -6.24 -3.04 -5.92
N VAL A 37 -6.13 -4.04 -6.80
CA VAL A 37 -4.91 -4.85 -6.94
C VAL A 37 -4.43 -4.77 -8.36
N PHE A 38 -3.14 -4.47 -8.52
CA PHE A 38 -2.46 -4.39 -9.80
C PHE A 38 -1.31 -5.39 -9.85
N LEU A 39 -1.18 -6.12 -10.96
CA LEU A 39 -0.08 -7.05 -11.21
C LEU A 39 0.76 -6.57 -12.38
N ASP A 40 2.08 -6.68 -12.23
CA ASP A 40 3.00 -6.47 -13.35
C ASP A 40 2.82 -7.60 -14.37
N LYS A 41 2.67 -7.26 -15.66
CA LYS A 41 2.52 -8.25 -16.74
C LYS A 41 3.81 -9.05 -16.96
N ASP A 42 4.94 -8.39 -16.81
CA ASP A 42 6.26 -8.91 -17.16
C ASP A 42 7.06 -9.38 -15.94
N GLY A 43 6.52 -9.16 -14.74
CA GLY A 43 7.20 -9.37 -13.47
C GLY A 43 6.39 -10.19 -12.46
N TYR A 44 7.02 -10.46 -11.31
CA TYR A 44 6.40 -11.14 -10.16
C TYR A 44 5.98 -10.15 -9.06
N THR A 45 5.77 -8.89 -9.42
CA THR A 45 5.46 -7.80 -8.48
C THR A 45 3.98 -7.46 -8.52
N SER A 46 3.40 -7.23 -7.34
CA SER A 46 2.02 -6.77 -7.16
C SER A 46 1.97 -5.49 -6.36
N ILE A 47 1.05 -4.59 -6.69
CA ILE A 47 0.72 -3.41 -5.91
C ILE A 47 -0.74 -3.52 -5.48
N MET A 48 -1.01 -3.33 -4.18
CA MET A 48 -2.35 -3.34 -3.61
C MET A 48 -2.62 -2.01 -2.92
N PHE A 49 -3.77 -1.42 -3.23
CA PHE A 49 -4.32 -0.27 -2.55
C PHE A 49 -5.48 -0.74 -1.68
N ASP A 50 -5.46 -0.37 -0.41
CA ASP A 50 -6.47 -0.76 0.59
C ASP A 50 -6.89 0.48 1.38
N ILE A 51 -8.21 0.73 1.45
CA ILE A 51 -8.78 1.81 2.26
C ILE A 51 -9.11 1.25 3.65
N THR A 52 -8.26 1.57 4.62
CA THR A 52 -8.39 1.14 6.01
C THR A 52 -8.97 2.22 6.92
N GLU A 53 -9.50 1.80 8.07
CA GLU A 53 -9.89 2.72 9.13
C GLU A 53 -8.67 3.31 9.84
N ARG A 54 -8.86 4.49 10.46
CA ARG A 54 -7.79 5.17 11.18
C ARG A 54 -7.35 4.39 12.41
N VAL A 55 -6.06 4.07 12.47
CA VAL A 55 -5.40 3.56 13.67
C VAL A 55 -4.85 4.71 14.51
N GLY A 56 -5.08 4.66 15.84
CA GLY A 56 -4.54 5.62 16.80
C GLY A 56 -5.38 6.89 17.00
N THR A 57 -4.85 7.83 17.81
CA THR A 57 -5.57 9.06 18.17
C THR A 57 -5.70 10.02 16.99
N ALA A 58 -6.70 10.91 17.03
CA ALA A 58 -6.83 11.99 16.05
C ALA A 58 -5.59 12.90 16.02
N GLY A 59 -5.25 13.43 14.83
CA GLY A 59 -4.09 14.31 14.61
C GLY A 59 -3.18 13.83 13.48
N SER A 60 -2.04 14.50 13.30
CA SER A 60 -0.97 14.08 12.38
C SER A 60 0.37 14.45 12.99
N GLY A 61 1.39 13.63 12.75
CA GLY A 61 2.73 13.84 13.26
C GLY A 61 3.55 12.57 13.19
N ALA A 62 4.87 12.69 13.01
CA ALA A 62 5.74 11.56 12.72
C ALA A 62 5.62 10.38 13.71
N ALA A 63 5.40 10.67 15.00
CA ALA A 63 5.19 9.62 16.01
C ALA A 63 3.85 8.89 15.85
N ILE A 64 2.77 9.61 15.51
CA ILE A 64 1.44 9.04 15.28
C ILE A 64 1.43 8.24 13.98
N ASP A 65 1.96 8.83 12.90
CA ASP A 65 1.99 8.23 11.57
C ASP A 65 2.91 6.99 11.55
N GLY A 66 4.05 7.05 12.26
CA GLY A 66 4.96 5.90 12.41
C GLY A 66 4.36 4.75 13.24
N ALA A 67 3.59 5.04 14.29
CA ALA A 67 2.88 4.03 15.05
C ALA A 67 1.81 3.35 14.19
N ALA A 68 1.00 4.12 13.43
CA ALA A 68 -0.01 3.57 12.52
C ALA A 68 0.61 2.70 11.41
N MET A 69 1.74 3.13 10.84
CA MET A 69 2.48 2.34 9.85
C MET A 69 3.00 1.02 10.42
N THR A 70 3.45 1.02 11.67
CA THR A 70 3.93 -0.20 12.36
C THR A 70 2.78 -1.19 12.55
N THR A 71 1.63 -0.74 13.05
CA THR A 71 0.44 -1.60 13.22
C THR A 71 0.00 -2.21 11.90
N HIS A 72 -0.13 -1.42 10.83
CA HIS A 72 -0.52 -1.96 9.52
C HIS A 72 0.52 -2.92 8.92
N LEU A 73 1.81 -2.71 9.18
CA LEU A 73 2.86 -3.64 8.77
C LEU A 73 2.75 -4.97 9.52
N GLU A 74 2.47 -4.91 10.83
CA GLU A 74 2.24 -6.10 11.66
C GLU A 74 1.03 -6.89 11.15
N ASP A 75 -0.10 -6.22 10.83
CA ASP A 75 -1.30 -6.87 10.29
C ASP A 75 -1.03 -7.66 8.98
N ILE A 76 -0.17 -7.13 8.11
CA ILE A 76 0.20 -7.79 6.84
C ILE A 76 1.12 -8.99 7.09
N VAL A 77 1.98 -8.89 8.09
CA VAL A 77 3.03 -9.87 8.39
C VAL A 77 2.54 -11.03 9.25
N ASP A 78 1.55 -10.79 10.12
CA ASP A 78 1.05 -11.76 11.11
C ASP A 78 0.28 -12.94 10.48
N SER A 79 0.11 -12.97 9.16
CA SER A 79 -0.46 -14.11 8.45
C SER A 79 0.56 -15.26 8.29
N GLU A 80 0.60 -16.18 9.26
CA GLU A 80 1.11 -17.57 9.23
C GLU A 80 2.55 -17.88 8.73
N PHE A 81 3.36 -16.90 8.31
CA PHE A 81 4.75 -17.14 7.89
C PHE A 81 5.75 -16.44 8.82
N ASP A 82 6.35 -17.25 9.70
CA ASP A 82 7.34 -16.95 10.75
C ASP A 82 8.70 -16.37 10.24
N THR A 83 8.68 -15.50 9.23
CA THR A 83 9.89 -15.03 8.52
C THR A 83 10.15 -13.53 8.61
N VAL A 84 9.16 -12.72 9.00
CA VAL A 84 9.37 -11.28 9.18
C VAL A 84 9.37 -10.96 10.68
N LYS A 85 10.56 -11.05 11.26
CA LYS A 85 10.81 -10.61 12.63
C LYS A 85 11.16 -9.12 12.58
N VAL A 86 10.33 -8.27 13.17
CA VAL A 86 10.64 -6.84 13.34
C VAL A 86 11.71 -6.72 14.43
N TRP A 87 12.98 -6.58 14.03
CA TRP A 87 14.12 -6.59 14.95
C TRP A 87 14.33 -5.26 15.69
N SER A 88 13.86 -4.14 15.14
CA SER A 88 13.78 -2.85 15.83
C SER A 88 12.81 -1.88 15.15
N THR A 89 12.09 -1.10 15.94
CA THR A 89 11.28 0.04 15.49
C THR A 89 11.98 1.31 15.94
N SER A 90 12.61 2.04 15.02
CA SER A 90 13.12 3.39 15.26
C SER A 90 12.10 4.42 14.79
N ASN A 91 12.12 5.63 15.38
CA ASN A 91 11.24 6.71 14.93
C ASN A 91 11.46 7.00 13.44
N THR A 92 10.41 6.80 12.64
CA THR A 92 10.42 7.07 11.20
C THR A 92 10.61 8.57 10.97
N GLN A 93 11.76 8.96 10.40
CA GLN A 93 11.95 10.31 9.88
C GLN A 93 11.38 10.36 8.47
N PHE A 94 10.23 11.02 8.31
CA PHE A 94 9.65 11.28 7.00
C PHE A 94 10.47 12.38 6.30
N SER A 95 11.36 11.99 5.38
CA SER A 95 11.90 12.92 4.40
C SER A 95 10.83 13.21 3.35
N LYS A 96 10.63 14.48 2.98
CA LYS A 96 9.80 14.81 1.82
C LYS A 96 10.28 14.01 0.61
N LEU A 97 9.37 13.27 -0.03
CA LEU A 97 9.62 12.74 -1.36
C LEU A 97 9.89 13.95 -2.29
N PRO A 98 10.94 13.91 -3.12
CA PRO A 98 11.26 14.99 -4.06
C PRO A 98 10.15 15.22 -5.09
#